data_AF-A0A2S6UM45-F1
#
_entry.id   AF-A0A2S6UM45-F1
#
_cell.length_a   1.000
_cell.length_b   1.000
_cell.length_c   1.000
_cell.angle_alpha   90.00
_cell.angle_beta   90.00
_cell.angle_gamma   90.00
#
_symmetry.space_group_name_H-M   'P 1'
#
loop_
_entity.id
_entity.type
_entity.pdbx_description
1 polymer ?
#
loop_
_entity_poly.entity_id
_entity_poly.type
_entity_poly.pdbx_seq_one_letter_code
_entity_poly.pdbx_strand_id
1 'polypeptide(L)'
;MPEESKGLSDLAELVEGVSDATSLSVDPKLDQLGRSYATGKRKDAVARVWIKPGPGRIIVNGRDLETYFARPVLRMMINQPFDVAERVGQYDVKCTVKGGGLSGQAGAVRHGISKALTLY
;
A
#
# COMPACT_ATOMS: atom_id res chain seq x y z
N MET A 1 -0.91 55.63 -10.04
CA MET A 1 -0.74 54.20 -10.31
C MET A 1 -1.16 53.44 -9.06
N PRO A 2 -2.39 52.91 -8.98
CA PRO A 2 -2.81 52.09 -7.85
C PRO A 2 -2.55 50.62 -8.15
N GLU A 3 -1.93 49.92 -7.21
CA GLU A 3 -1.60 48.50 -7.31
C GLU A 3 -2.87 47.63 -7.24
N GLU A 4 -3.01 46.75 -8.22
CA GLU A 4 -4.04 45.71 -8.28
C GLU A 4 -3.84 44.71 -7.14
N SER A 5 -4.69 44.79 -6.11
CA SER A 5 -4.78 43.78 -5.07
C SER A 5 -5.33 42.49 -5.67
N LYS A 6 -4.47 41.50 -5.87
CA LYS A 6 -4.86 40.12 -6.19
C LYS A 6 -5.83 39.61 -5.12
N GLY A 7 -7.10 39.46 -5.48
CA GLY A 7 -8.20 39.19 -4.55
C GLY A 7 -8.33 37.71 -4.19
N LEU A 8 -9.15 37.42 -3.18
CA LEU A 8 -9.55 36.06 -2.77
C LEU A 8 -10.24 35.25 -3.89
N SER A 9 -10.74 35.93 -4.93
CA SER A 9 -11.37 35.32 -6.11
C SER A 9 -10.42 34.44 -6.91
N ASP A 10 -9.16 34.87 -7.09
CA ASP A 10 -8.13 34.10 -7.80
C ASP A 10 -7.77 32.81 -7.04
N LEU A 11 -7.94 32.79 -5.71
CA LEU A 11 -7.69 31.60 -4.89
C LEU A 11 -8.80 30.54 -5.07
N ALA A 12 -10.04 30.95 -5.33
CA ALA A 12 -11.15 30.03 -5.57
C ALA A 12 -11.00 29.32 -6.93
N GLU A 13 -10.58 30.04 -7.98
CA GLU A 13 -10.30 29.44 -9.30
C GLU A 13 -9.09 28.50 -9.26
N LEU A 14 -8.08 28.78 -8.43
CA LEU A 14 -6.97 27.86 -8.18
C LEU A 14 -7.38 26.60 -7.42
N VAL A 15 -8.41 26.65 -6.57
CA VAL A 15 -8.92 25.48 -5.82
C VAL A 15 -9.74 24.55 -6.73
N GLU A 16 -10.53 25.08 -7.67
CA GLU A 16 -11.24 24.25 -8.65
C GLU A 16 -10.28 23.55 -9.63
N GLY A 17 -9.14 24.16 -9.95
CA GLY A 17 -8.11 23.59 -10.81
C GLY A 17 -7.29 22.42 -10.25
N VAL A 18 -7.37 22.14 -8.94
CA VAL A 18 -6.66 20.99 -8.30
C VAL A 18 -7.52 19.73 -8.22
N SER A 19 -8.79 19.80 -8.64
CA SER A 19 -9.75 18.69 -8.59
C SER A 19 -9.42 17.56 -9.58
N ASP A 20 -8.78 17.90 -10.70
CA ASP A 20 -8.70 17.02 -11.88
C ASP A 20 -7.31 16.41 -12.13
N ALA A 21 -6.42 16.47 -11.14
CA ALA A 21 -5.11 15.86 -11.22
C ALA A 21 -4.89 14.88 -10.08
N THR A 22 -5.52 13.70 -10.14
CA THR A 22 -4.88 12.38 -9.96
C THR A 22 -5.89 11.25 -10.22
N SER A 23 -6.33 11.06 -11.46
CA SER A 23 -6.78 9.74 -11.93
C SER A 23 -5.64 9.12 -12.74
N LEU A 24 -4.59 8.71 -12.05
CA LEU A 24 -3.67 7.72 -12.61
C LEU A 24 -4.43 6.39 -12.57
N SER A 25 -5.18 6.10 -13.63
CA SER A 25 -5.77 4.81 -13.91
C SER A 25 -4.63 3.80 -14.07
N VAL A 26 -4.11 3.28 -12.97
CA VAL A 26 -3.26 2.10 -12.99
C VAL A 26 -4.20 0.96 -13.31
N ASP A 27 -4.17 0.51 -14.58
CA ASP A 27 -4.94 -0.66 -15.00
C ASP A 27 -4.73 -1.77 -13.97
N PRO A 28 -5.79 -2.21 -13.26
CA PRO A 28 -5.68 -3.26 -12.28
C PRO A 28 -5.31 -4.52 -13.06
N LYS A 29 -4.02 -4.87 -13.03
CA LYS A 29 -3.46 -6.04 -13.68
C LYS A 29 -3.85 -7.27 -12.85
N LEU A 30 -5.14 -7.53 -12.84
CA LEU A 30 -5.78 -8.64 -12.17
C LEU A 30 -5.56 -9.87 -13.04
N ASP A 31 -4.88 -10.88 -12.48
CA ASP A 31 -4.83 -12.19 -13.11
C ASP A 31 -6.25 -12.79 -13.20
N GLN A 32 -6.43 -13.80 -14.06
CA GLN A 32 -7.69 -14.54 -14.26
C GLN A 32 -8.32 -15.14 -12.96
N LEU A 33 -7.60 -15.08 -11.84
CA LEU A 33 -8.00 -15.55 -10.50
C LEU A 33 -8.34 -14.40 -9.53
N GLY A 34 -8.45 -13.15 -9.99
CA GLY A 34 -8.75 -11.98 -9.15
C GLY A 34 -7.67 -11.70 -8.11
N ARG A 35 -6.41 -11.96 -8.47
CA ARG A 35 -5.26 -11.75 -7.59
C ARG A 35 -4.49 -10.52 -8.04
N SER A 36 -4.18 -9.63 -7.10
CA SER A 36 -3.31 -8.49 -7.36
C SER A 36 -1.88 -8.83 -6.99
N TYR A 37 -0.98 -8.65 -7.95
CA TYR A 37 0.46 -8.79 -7.75
C TYR A 37 1.08 -7.42 -7.50
N ALA A 38 1.84 -7.30 -6.42
CA ALA A 38 2.64 -6.12 -6.16
C ALA A 38 4.03 -6.47 -5.65
N THR A 39 4.92 -5.50 -5.81
CA THR A 39 6.26 -5.58 -5.25
C THR A 39 6.53 -4.39 -4.36
N GLY A 40 7.01 -4.68 -3.15
CA GLY A 40 7.50 -3.71 -2.19
C GLY A 40 9.00 -3.81 -2.06
N LYS A 41 9.68 -2.67 -1.92
CA LYS A 41 11.12 -2.60 -1.68
C LYS A 41 11.37 -1.61 -0.56
N ARG A 42 12.29 -1.94 0.36
CA ARG A 42 12.76 -1.02 1.39
C ARG A 42 14.19 -1.37 1.76
N LYS A 43 15.11 -0.40 1.64
CA LYS A 43 16.55 -0.65 1.75
C LYS A 43 16.93 -1.82 0.81
N ASP A 44 17.63 -2.83 1.33
CA ASP A 44 18.01 -4.04 0.60
C ASP A 44 16.96 -5.16 0.62
N ALA A 45 15.79 -4.94 1.24
CA ALA A 45 14.73 -5.93 1.33
C ALA A 45 13.75 -5.78 0.15
N VAL A 46 13.44 -6.90 -0.49
CA VAL A 46 12.46 -7.00 -1.57
C VAL A 46 11.35 -7.96 -1.17
N ALA A 47 10.11 -7.50 -1.26
CA ALA A 47 8.89 -8.25 -0.96
C ALA A 47 8.06 -8.39 -2.24
N ARG A 48 7.73 -9.63 -2.60
CA ARG A 48 6.72 -9.95 -3.61
C ARG A 48 5.43 -10.31 -2.88
N VAL A 49 4.34 -9.60 -3.17
CA VAL A 49 3.06 -9.75 -2.47
C VAL A 49 1.99 -10.13 -3.48
N TRP A 50 1.20 -11.12 -3.12
CA TRP A 50 0.00 -11.56 -3.82
C TRP A 50 -1.17 -11.37 -2.89
N ILE A 51 -2.17 -10.62 -3.33
CA ILE A 51 -3.42 -10.41 -2.61
C ILE A 51 -4.53 -11.19 -3.30
N LYS A 52 -5.40 -11.80 -2.51
CA LYS A 52 -6.64 -12.46 -2.94
C LYS A 52 -7.75 -12.09 -1.96
N PRO A 53 -9.01 -11.87 -2.37
CA PRO A 53 -10.13 -11.77 -1.44
C PRO A 53 -10.27 -13.09 -0.63
N GLY A 54 -10.37 -12.97 0.70
CA GLY A 54 -10.36 -14.13 1.62
C GLY A 54 -10.37 -13.75 3.11
N PRO A 55 -10.29 -14.73 4.03
CA PRO A 55 -10.44 -14.56 5.48
C PRO A 55 -9.35 -13.74 6.20
N GLY A 56 -8.53 -12.95 5.50
CA GLY A 56 -7.54 -12.09 6.14
C GLY A 56 -6.23 -12.79 6.51
N ARG A 57 -5.92 -13.96 5.93
CA ARG A 57 -4.74 -14.73 6.34
C ARG A 57 -3.46 -14.20 5.70
N ILE A 58 -2.50 -13.83 6.54
CA ILE A 58 -1.20 -13.29 6.10
C ILE A 58 -0.10 -14.34 6.27
N ILE A 59 0.44 -14.81 5.14
CA ILE A 59 1.53 -15.80 5.08
C ILE A 59 2.78 -15.13 4.52
N VAL A 60 3.89 -15.21 5.25
CA VAL A 60 5.20 -14.67 4.91
C VAL A 60 6.19 -15.82 4.72
N ASN A 61 6.69 -16.00 3.49
CA ASN A 61 7.69 -17.02 3.15
C ASN A 61 7.32 -18.45 3.63
N GLY A 62 6.02 -18.78 3.58
CA GLY A 62 5.48 -20.08 4.02
C GLY A 62 5.24 -20.23 5.52
N ARG A 63 5.40 -19.17 6.32
CA ARG A 63 5.08 -19.14 7.76
C ARG A 63 4.05 -18.05 8.05
N ASP A 64 3.25 -18.19 9.11
CA ASP A 64 2.33 -17.13 9.53
C ASP A 64 3.10 -15.88 9.98
N LEU A 65 2.49 -14.71 9.79
CA LEU A 65 3.03 -13.40 10.16
C LEU A 65 3.58 -13.39 11.59
N GLU A 66 2.86 -14.00 12.52
CA GLU A 66 3.20 -14.00 13.94
C GLU A 66 4.48 -14.79 14.24
N THR A 67 4.65 -15.92 13.59
CA THR A 67 5.82 -16.79 13.72
C THR A 67 7.06 -16.18 13.06
N TYR A 68 6.87 -15.45 11.95
CA TYR A 68 7.99 -14.82 11.23
C TYR A 68 8.46 -13.52 11.92
N PHE A 69 7.51 -12.69 12.37
CA PHE A 69 7.80 -11.45 13.08
C PHE A 69 7.50 -11.60 14.57
N ALA A 70 8.51 -11.99 15.34
CA ALA A 70 8.38 -12.16 16.80
C ALA A 70 8.02 -10.87 17.54
N ARG A 71 8.39 -9.70 17.00
CA ARG A 71 8.13 -8.40 17.63
C ARG A 71 6.76 -7.85 17.22
N PRO A 72 5.88 -7.46 18.17
CA PRO A 72 4.55 -6.96 17.86
C PRO A 72 4.56 -5.66 17.05
N VAL A 73 5.56 -4.80 17.27
CA VAL A 73 5.75 -3.54 16.52
C VAL A 73 5.86 -3.77 15.01
N LEU A 74 6.51 -4.87 14.58
CA LEU A 74 6.65 -5.20 13.17
C LEU A 74 5.32 -5.68 12.56
N ARG A 75 4.50 -6.38 13.34
CA ARG A 75 3.16 -6.83 12.94
C ARG A 75 2.23 -5.64 12.76
N MET A 76 2.25 -4.69 13.70
CA MET A 76 1.47 -3.45 13.61
C MET A 76 1.80 -2.68 12.33
N MET A 77 3.08 -2.57 11.95
CA MET A 77 3.46 -1.90 10.70
C MET A 77 2.89 -2.56 9.44
N ILE A 78 2.70 -3.88 9.44
CA ILE A 78 2.13 -4.61 8.29
C ILE A 78 0.61 -4.44 8.23
N ASN A 79 -0.05 -4.24 9.38
CA ASN A 79 -1.49 -4.02 9.46
C ASN A 79 -1.92 -2.58 9.14
N GLN A 80 -1.06 -1.58 9.34
CA GLN A 80 -1.34 -0.17 9.00
C GLN A 80 -2.01 0.05 7.62
N PRO A 81 -1.54 -0.52 6.50
CA PRO A 81 -2.19 -0.33 5.21
C PRO A 81 -3.60 -0.93 5.12
N PHE A 82 -3.90 -1.98 5.88
CA PHE A 82 -5.27 -2.53 5.94
C PHE A 82 -6.21 -1.67 6.77
N ASP A 83 -5.67 -1.09 7.84
CA ASP A 83 -6.39 -0.18 8.73
C ASP A 83 -6.78 1.11 7.99
N VAL A 84 -5.83 1.73 7.28
CA VAL A 84 -6.08 2.93 6.44
C VAL A 84 -7.06 2.64 5.30
N ALA A 85 -7.04 1.43 4.74
CA ALA A 85 -7.95 1.05 3.66
C ALA A 85 -9.33 0.61 4.17
N GLU A 86 -9.58 0.55 5.48
CA GLU A 86 -10.80 0.03 6.11
C GLU A 86 -11.22 -1.37 5.61
N ARG A 87 -10.26 -2.13 5.07
CA ARG A 87 -10.48 -3.48 4.50
C ARG A 87 -9.79 -4.57 5.31
N VAL A 88 -9.73 -4.37 6.62
CA VAL A 88 -9.17 -5.33 7.58
C VAL A 88 -9.92 -6.66 7.48
N GLY A 89 -9.20 -7.76 7.29
CA GLY A 89 -9.77 -9.10 7.28
C GLY A 89 -10.49 -9.54 5.99
N GLN A 90 -10.47 -8.71 4.95
CA GLN A 90 -11.13 -9.03 3.66
C GLN A 90 -10.19 -9.67 2.63
N TYR A 91 -8.88 -9.67 2.91
CA TYR A 91 -7.85 -10.09 1.96
C TYR A 91 -6.86 -11.08 2.55
N ASP A 92 -6.69 -12.20 1.88
CA ASP A 92 -5.56 -13.08 2.09
C ASP A 92 -4.32 -12.53 1.40
N VAL A 93 -3.20 -12.58 2.11
CA VAL A 93 -1.92 -12.04 1.66
C VAL A 93 -0.90 -13.15 1.68
N LYS A 94 -0.36 -13.48 0.51
CA LYS A 94 0.80 -14.34 0.38
C LYS A 94 1.99 -13.52 -0.05
N CYS A 95 2.98 -13.40 0.81
CA CYS A 95 4.19 -12.64 0.50
C CYS A 95 5.45 -13.50 0.60
N THR A 96 6.37 -13.24 -0.32
CA THR A 96 7.70 -13.83 -0.34
C THR A 96 8.70 -12.69 -0.23
N VAL A 97 9.49 -12.71 0.84
CA VAL A 97 10.49 -11.68 1.15
C VAL A 97 11.89 -12.24 1.01
N LYS A 98 12.82 -11.44 0.47
CA LYS A 98 14.25 -11.76 0.39
C LYS A 98 15.08 -10.50 0.65
N GLY A 99 16.25 -10.68 1.26
CA GLY A 99 17.21 -9.61 1.53
C GLY A 99 16.92 -8.80 2.81
N GLY A 100 17.92 -8.02 3.22
CA GLY A 100 17.87 -7.15 4.41
C GLY A 100 17.67 -7.89 5.74
N GLY A 101 17.33 -7.12 6.78
CA GLY A 101 16.94 -7.64 8.11
C GLY A 101 15.42 -7.58 8.35
N LEU A 102 14.95 -8.15 9.47
CA LEU A 102 13.53 -8.26 9.83
C LEU A 102 12.76 -6.92 9.75
N SER A 103 13.36 -5.82 10.23
CA SER A 103 12.74 -4.49 10.19
C SER A 103 12.61 -3.94 8.75
N GLY A 104 13.62 -4.17 7.91
CA GLY A 104 13.57 -3.81 6.49
C GLY A 104 12.52 -4.61 5.73
N GLN A 105 12.43 -5.91 6.01
CA GLN A 105 11.44 -6.81 5.43
C GLN A 105 10.02 -6.42 5.79
N ALA A 106 9.73 -6.12 7.06
CA ALA A 106 8.40 -5.67 7.48
C ALA A 106 7.95 -4.40 6.72
N GLY A 107 8.87 -3.43 6.56
CA GLY A 107 8.58 -2.23 5.79
C GLY A 107 8.42 -2.46 4.28
N ALA A 108 9.15 -3.44 3.71
CA ALA A 108 8.95 -3.83 2.31
C ALA A 108 7.59 -4.51 2.10
N VAL A 109 7.16 -5.37 3.02
CA VAL A 109 5.83 -6.01 2.99
C VAL A 109 4.72 -4.98 3.09
N ARG A 110 4.81 -4.05 4.05
CA ARG A 110 3.87 -2.91 4.17
C ARG A 110 3.71 -2.18 2.84
N HIS A 111 4.81 -1.80 2.20
CA HIS A 111 4.77 -1.07 0.95
C HIS A 111 4.21 -1.91 -0.21
N GLY A 112 4.50 -3.21 -0.24
CA GLY A 112 3.94 -4.14 -1.21
C GLY A 112 2.43 -4.31 -1.08
N ILE A 113 1.93 -4.38 0.15
CA ILE A 113 0.49 -4.46 0.43
C ILE A 113 -0.22 -3.18 -0.01
N SER A 114 0.31 -2.00 0.35
CA SER A 114 -0.27 -0.72 -0.09
C SER A 114 -0.41 -0.66 -1.61
N LYS A 115 0.63 -1.05 -2.35
CA LYS A 115 0.57 -1.11 -3.82
C LYS A 115 -0.46 -2.11 -4.32
N ALA A 116 -0.50 -3.31 -3.74
CA ALA A 116 -1.47 -4.32 -4.14
C ALA A 116 -2.93 -3.86 -3.91
N LEU A 117 -3.18 -3.05 -2.88
CA LEU A 117 -4.49 -2.47 -2.61
C LEU A 117 -4.87 -1.35 -3.58
N THR A 118 -3.90 -0.61 -4.13
CA THR A 118 -4.17 0.42 -5.16
C THR A 118 -4.40 -0.21 -6.54
N LEU A 119 -3.77 -1.36 -6.82
CA LEU A 119 -3.95 -2.12 -8.06
C LEU A 119 -5.20 -3.03 -8.03
N TYR A 120 -5.98 -3.03 -6.95
CA TYR A 120 -7.22 -3.78 -6.81
C TYR A 120 -8.40 -2.81 -6.79
#